data_AF-A0A1A8R9M3-F1
#
_entry.id   AF-A0A1A8R9M3-F1
#
_cell.length_a   1.000
_cell.length_b   1.000
_cell.length_c   1.000
_cell.angle_alpha   90.00
_cell.angle_beta   90.00
_cell.angle_gamma   90.00
#
_symmetry.space_group_name_H-M   'P 1'
#
loop_
_entity.id
_entity.type
_entity.pdbx_description
1 polymer ?
#
loop_
_entity_poly.entity_id
_entity_poly.type
_entity_poly.pdbx_seq_one_letter_code
_entity_poly.pdbx_strand_id
1 'polypeptide(L)'
;QYRFVGRITVTQHGEEIVRPLGPENLLLRGARLKNTKEIFGVAVYTGMESKMALNYKCKSQKRSAVEKSMNTFLLIYLGILLSEAVLSTILKYAWQAEDKWDEPFYNQKTEQEKNSSSILKFISDFLAFLVLYNFII
;
A
#
# COMPACT_ATOMS: atom_id res chain seq x y z
N GLN A 1 -13.97 -14.13 27.94
CA GLN A 1 -13.82 -12.66 27.87
C GLN A 1 -15.14 -11.98 28.28
N TYR A 2 -15.65 -12.26 29.50
CA TYR A 2 -17.00 -11.87 29.96
C TYR A 2 -17.01 -11.22 31.36
N ARG A 3 -15.91 -10.54 31.75
CA ARG A 3 -15.84 -9.93 33.08
C ARG A 3 -16.42 -8.51 33.03
N PHE A 4 -17.56 -8.30 33.69
CA PHE A 4 -18.09 -6.98 34.05
C PHE A 4 -18.28 -6.97 35.56
N VAL A 5 -17.73 -5.94 36.21
CA VAL A 5 -17.83 -5.74 37.65
C VAL A 5 -18.27 -4.29 37.83
N GLY A 6 -19.50 -4.11 38.26
CA GLY A 6 -20.09 -2.81 38.56
C GLY A 6 -20.73 -2.82 39.94
N ARG A 7 -21.17 -1.64 40.38
CA ARG A 7 -21.89 -1.47 41.63
C ARG A 7 -22.95 -0.41 41.43
N ILE A 8 -24.17 -0.67 41.87
CA ILE A 8 -25.26 0.30 41.87
C ILE A 8 -25.57 0.68 43.31
N THR A 9 -25.73 1.97 43.55
CA THR A 9 -26.20 2.53 44.82
C THR A 9 -27.59 3.09 44.60
N VAL A 10 -28.56 2.60 45.36
CA VAL A 10 -29.95 3.04 45.29
C VAL A 10 -30.35 3.57 46.66
N THR A 11 -30.90 4.78 46.71
CA THR A 11 -31.40 5.38 47.94
C THR A 11 -32.88 4.99 48.10
N GLN A 12 -33.22 4.23 49.14
CA GLN A 12 -34.61 3.93 49.51
C GLN A 12 -34.84 4.35 50.96
N HIS A 13 -35.91 5.10 51.22
CA HIS A 13 -36.32 5.51 52.57
C HIS A 13 -35.22 6.19 53.41
N GLY A 14 -34.28 6.89 52.76
CA GLY A 14 -33.15 7.57 53.43
C GLY A 14 -31.93 6.69 53.68
N GLU A 15 -31.99 5.39 53.36
CA GLU A 15 -30.85 4.46 53.44
C GLU A 15 -30.24 4.20 52.05
N GLU A 16 -28.90 4.16 52.00
CA GLU A 16 -28.16 3.79 50.79
C GLU A 16 -27.99 2.27 50.71
N ILE A 17 -28.63 1.65 49.71
CA ILE A 17 -28.50 0.22 49.43
C ILE A 17 -27.52 0.03 48.27
N VAL A 18 -26.47 -0.75 48.51
CA VAL A 18 -25.42 -1.02 47.53
C VAL A 18 -25.57 -2.45 47.01
N ARG A 19 -25.65 -2.63 45.69
CA ARG A 19 -25.73 -3.95 45.04
C ARG A 19 -24.62 -4.14 44.00
N PRO A 20 -23.94 -5.30 43.96
CA PRO A 20 -22.98 -5.60 42.92
C PRO A 20 -23.69 -5.91 41.59
N LEU A 21 -23.09 -5.47 40.49
CA LEU A 21 -23.53 -5.78 39.13
C LEU A 21 -22.53 -6.70 38.45
N GLY A 22 -22.99 -7.89 38.07
CA GLY A 22 -22.25 -8.85 37.27
C GLY A 22 -22.56 -8.76 35.76
N PRO A 23 -21.92 -9.60 34.93
CA PRO A 23 -22.15 -9.65 33.50
C PRO A 23 -23.58 -10.02 33.11
N GLU A 24 -24.33 -10.74 33.95
CA GLU A 24 -25.76 -10.99 33.72
C GLU A 24 -26.62 -9.72 33.69
N ASN A 25 -26.16 -8.63 34.33
CA ASN A 25 -26.86 -7.35 34.38
C ASN A 25 -26.42 -6.39 33.26
N LEU A 26 -25.56 -6.82 32.34
CA LEU A 26 -25.02 -6.00 31.26
C LEU A 26 -25.58 -6.44 29.90
N LEU A 27 -26.25 -5.51 29.22
CA LEU A 27 -26.65 -5.69 27.82
C LEU A 27 -25.59 -5.11 26.88
N LEU A 28 -25.16 -5.92 25.90
CA LEU A 28 -24.16 -5.51 24.92
C LEU A 28 -24.82 -4.85 23.70
N ARG A 29 -24.16 -3.80 23.18
CA ARG A 29 -24.54 -3.13 21.93
C ARG A 29 -24.59 -4.15 20.79
N GLY A 30 -25.76 -4.38 20.19
CA GLY A 30 -25.96 -5.36 19.11
C GLY A 30 -26.67 -6.64 19.50
N ALA A 31 -26.90 -6.88 20.80
CA ALA A 31 -27.82 -7.92 21.25
C ALA A 31 -29.28 -7.49 20.97
N ARG A 32 -30.13 -8.44 20.55
CA ARG A 32 -31.56 -8.21 20.32
C ARG A 32 -32.36 -8.80 21.47
N LEU A 33 -33.17 -7.96 22.13
CA LEU A 33 -34.10 -8.40 23.16
C LEU A 33 -35.15 -9.35 22.55
N LYS A 34 -35.42 -10.46 23.23
CA LYS A 34 -36.46 -11.44 22.87
C LYS A 34 -37.33 -11.71 24.09
N ASN A 35 -38.60 -12.01 23.85
CA ASN A 35 -39.57 -12.44 24.89
C ASN A 35 -39.80 -11.40 26.02
N THR A 36 -39.63 -10.11 25.74
CA THR A 36 -39.90 -9.02 26.69
C THR A 36 -40.39 -7.81 25.92
N LYS A 37 -41.44 -7.11 26.43
CA LYS A 37 -42.03 -5.94 25.75
C LYS A 37 -41.10 -4.73 25.79
N GLU A 38 -40.59 -4.39 26.97
CA GLU A 38 -39.72 -3.23 27.18
C GLU A 38 -38.80 -3.45 28.38
N ILE A 39 -37.69 -2.72 28.42
CA ILE A 39 -36.73 -2.72 29.52
C ILE A 39 -36.30 -1.29 29.82
N PHE A 40 -36.01 -1.01 31.09
CA PHE A 40 -35.34 0.21 31.50
C PHE A 40 -33.89 -0.11 31.84
N GLY A 41 -32.96 0.68 31.31
CA GLY A 41 -31.54 0.48 31.53
C GLY A 41 -30.78 1.79 31.42
N VAL A 42 -29.62 1.84 32.06
CA VAL A 42 -28.71 2.99 32.01
C VAL A 42 -27.54 2.67 31.09
N ALA A 43 -27.20 3.59 30.20
CA ALA A 43 -26.06 3.43 29.30
C ALA A 43 -24.74 3.59 30.08
N VAL A 44 -24.04 2.47 30.32
CA VAL A 44 -22.75 2.46 31.05
C VAL A 44 -21.55 2.68 30.11
N TYR A 45 -21.59 2.14 28.90
CA TYR A 45 -20.54 2.31 27.88
C TYR A 45 -21.14 2.88 26.59
N THR A 46 -20.60 3.98 26.10
CA THR A 46 -21.07 4.67 24.89
C THR A 46 -19.96 4.83 23.84
N GLY A 47 -20.32 4.85 22.55
CA GLY A 47 -19.37 5.14 21.47
C GLY A 47 -18.26 4.08 21.27
N MET A 48 -17.01 4.55 21.13
CA MET A 48 -15.81 3.72 20.92
C MET A 48 -15.37 2.95 22.17
N GLU A 49 -15.88 3.32 23.34
CA GLU A 49 -15.61 2.65 24.64
C GLU A 49 -16.45 1.37 24.82
N SER A 50 -17.44 1.13 23.95
CA SER A 50 -18.20 -0.12 24.00
C SER A 50 -17.29 -1.32 23.71
N LYS A 51 -17.41 -2.40 24.49
CA LYS A 51 -16.58 -3.62 24.30
C LYS A 51 -16.63 -4.20 22.87
N MET A 52 -17.72 -3.94 22.15
CA MET A 52 -17.87 -4.27 20.71
C MET A 52 -16.95 -3.42 19.82
N ALA A 53 -16.81 -2.13 20.12
CA ALA A 53 -15.96 -1.19 19.40
C ALA A 53 -14.47 -1.43 19.68
N LEU A 54 -14.12 -1.92 20.88
CA LEU A 54 -12.74 -2.33 21.21
C LEU A 54 -12.29 -3.61 20.49
N ASN A 55 -13.23 -4.47 20.08
CA ASN A 55 -12.96 -5.60 19.18
C ASN A 55 -13.00 -5.20 17.70
N TYR A 56 -13.31 -3.94 17.39
CA TYR A 56 -13.35 -3.46 16.02
C TYR A 56 -11.92 -3.22 15.54
N LYS A 57 -11.38 -4.15 14.75
CA LYS A 57 -10.12 -3.91 14.03
C LYS A 57 -10.33 -2.68 13.14
N CYS A 58 -9.46 -1.69 13.31
CA CYS A 58 -9.43 -0.49 12.47
C CYS A 58 -9.50 -0.93 10.99
N LYS A 59 -10.34 -0.26 10.22
CA LYS A 59 -10.68 -0.65 8.84
C LYS A 59 -9.42 -0.56 7.99
N SER A 60 -8.71 -1.68 7.84
CA SER A 60 -7.53 -1.75 6.97
C SER A 60 -7.94 -1.40 5.56
N GLN A 61 -7.20 -0.50 4.93
CA GLN A 61 -7.45 -0.05 3.57
C GLN A 61 -7.29 -1.26 2.64
N LYS A 62 -8.41 -1.79 2.16
CA LYS A 62 -8.43 -2.91 1.22
C LYS A 62 -7.92 -2.41 -0.12
N ARG A 63 -6.62 -2.56 -0.38
CA ARG A 63 -6.07 -2.43 -1.74
C ARG A 63 -6.61 -3.58 -2.57
N SER A 64 -7.08 -3.28 -3.79
CA SER A 64 -7.64 -4.31 -4.66
C SER A 64 -6.53 -5.31 -5.03
N ALA A 65 -6.85 -6.59 -5.11
CA ALA A 65 -5.91 -7.59 -5.63
C ALA A 65 -5.44 -7.22 -7.05
N VAL A 66 -6.28 -6.49 -7.79
CA VAL A 66 -5.97 -5.93 -9.11
C VAL A 66 -4.88 -4.87 -9.03
N GLU A 67 -4.91 -3.97 -8.03
CA GLU A 67 -3.86 -2.96 -7.84
C GLU A 67 -2.50 -3.61 -7.52
N LYS A 68 -2.51 -4.69 -6.73
CA LYS A 68 -1.29 -5.45 -6.44
C LYS A 68 -0.74 -6.17 -7.68
N SER A 69 -1.62 -6.69 -8.52
CA SER A 69 -1.25 -7.32 -9.79
C SER A 69 -0.69 -6.29 -10.78
N MET A 70 -1.36 -5.14 -10.90
CA MET A 70 -0.93 -4.03 -11.77
C MET A 70 0.47 -3.53 -11.41
N ASN A 71 0.75 -3.32 -10.12
CA ASN A 71 2.08 -2.91 -9.68
C ASN A 71 3.16 -3.96 -10.00
N THR A 72 2.80 -5.25 -10.00
CA THR A 72 3.71 -6.33 -10.40
C THR A 72 4.02 -6.27 -11.89
N PHE A 73 2.99 -6.07 -12.73
CA PHE A 73 3.21 -5.91 -14.17
C PHE A 73 4.11 -4.71 -14.49
N LEU A 74 3.89 -3.57 -13.85
CA LEU A 74 4.75 -2.38 -14.03
C LEU A 74 6.22 -2.67 -13.73
N LEU A 75 6.51 -3.44 -12.68
CA LEU A 75 7.89 -3.83 -12.35
C LEU A 75 8.50 -4.76 -13.40
N ILE A 76 7.71 -5.70 -13.94
CA ILE A 76 8.18 -6.59 -15.01
C ILE A 76 8.47 -5.80 -16.29
N TYR A 77 7.57 -4.88 -16.68
CA TYR A 77 7.78 -4.01 -17.84
C TYR A 77 9.03 -3.15 -17.69
N LEU A 78 9.24 -2.56 -16.52
CA LEU A 78 10.45 -1.79 -16.24
C LEU A 78 11.73 -2.65 -16.39
N GLY A 79 11.68 -3.90 -15.93
CA GLY A 79 12.79 -4.84 -16.07
C GLY A 79 13.11 -5.17 -17.53
N ILE A 80 12.09 -5.41 -18.35
CA ILE A 80 12.26 -5.69 -19.79
C ILE A 80 12.89 -4.48 -20.49
N LEU A 81 12.34 -3.28 -20.28
CA LEU A 81 12.85 -2.04 -20.88
C LEU A 81 14.34 -1.79 -20.55
N LEU A 82 14.73 -1.99 -19.29
CA LEU A 82 16.12 -1.85 -18.87
C LEU A 82 17.01 -2.91 -19.52
N SER A 83 16.53 -4.15 -19.63
CA SER A 83 17.31 -5.23 -20.25
C SER A 83 17.57 -4.99 -21.74
N GLU A 84 16.58 -4.51 -22.50
CA GLU A 84 16.73 -4.20 -23.92
C GLU A 84 17.66 -3.00 -24.14
N ALA A 85 17.54 -1.95 -23.33
CA ALA A 85 18.43 -0.79 -23.40
C ALA A 85 19.89 -1.17 -23.12
N VAL A 86 20.14 -2.04 -22.13
CA VAL A 86 21.49 -2.53 -21.81
C VAL A 86 22.01 -3.44 -22.92
N LEU A 87 21.19 -4.38 -23.42
CA LEU A 87 21.58 -5.28 -24.51
C LEU A 87 21.99 -4.50 -25.76
N SER A 88 21.18 -3.52 -26.17
CA SER A 88 21.45 -2.67 -27.34
C SER A 88 22.68 -1.80 -27.16
N THR A 89 22.92 -1.30 -25.94
CA THR A 89 24.15 -0.56 -25.64
C THR A 89 25.37 -1.48 -25.74
N ILE A 90 25.35 -2.67 -25.15
CA ILE A 90 26.45 -3.64 -25.23
C ILE A 90 26.71 -4.06 -26.68
N LEU A 91 25.66 -4.35 -27.45
CA LEU A 91 25.77 -4.71 -28.86
C LEU A 91 26.37 -3.56 -29.69
N LYS A 92 25.99 -2.31 -29.42
CA LYS A 92 26.59 -1.13 -30.04
C LYS A 92 28.09 -1.05 -29.76
N TYR A 93 28.50 -1.17 -28.50
CA TYR A 93 29.93 -1.15 -28.13
C TYR A 93 30.72 -2.34 -28.66
N ALA A 94 30.11 -3.54 -28.72
CA ALA A 94 30.74 -4.72 -29.29
C ALA A 94 30.95 -4.57 -30.80
N TRP A 95 29.99 -3.99 -31.52
CA TRP A 95 30.12 -3.69 -32.96
C TRP A 95 31.18 -2.61 -33.21
N GLN A 96 31.21 -1.56 -32.38
CA GLN A 96 32.18 -0.47 -32.50
C GLN A 96 33.60 -0.83 -32.05
N ALA A 97 33.81 -1.99 -31.42
CA ALA A 97 35.14 -2.45 -31.00
C ALA A 97 36.02 -2.91 -32.18
N GLU A 98 35.43 -3.21 -33.35
CA GLU A 98 36.19 -3.51 -34.55
C GLU A 98 36.51 -2.21 -35.32
N ASP A 99 37.80 -1.84 -35.38
CA ASP A 99 38.35 -0.63 -36.03
C ASP A 99 37.89 -0.39 -37.49
N LYS A 100 37.38 -1.42 -38.18
CA LYS A 100 36.87 -1.31 -39.55
C LYS A 100 35.47 -0.71 -39.66
N TRP A 101 34.72 -0.62 -38.56
CA TRP A 101 33.31 -0.23 -38.55
C TRP A 101 33.03 1.03 -37.73
N ASP A 102 34.03 1.57 -37.01
CA ASP A 102 33.82 2.74 -36.15
C ASP A 102 33.64 4.05 -36.96
N GLU A 103 34.09 4.07 -38.23
CA GLU A 103 33.94 5.20 -39.15
C GLU A 103 33.59 4.75 -40.57
N PRO A 104 32.30 4.59 -40.93
CA PRO A 104 31.93 4.49 -42.34
C PRO A 104 32.34 5.79 -43.05
N PHE A 105 32.97 5.66 -44.23
CA PHE A 105 33.55 6.77 -45.02
C PHE A 105 32.61 7.97 -45.27
N TYR A 106 31.30 7.79 -45.10
CA TYR A 106 30.27 8.79 -45.35
C TYR A 106 29.77 9.54 -44.09
N ASN A 107 30.15 9.12 -42.88
CA ASN A 107 29.63 9.71 -41.63
C ASN A 107 30.75 9.96 -40.62
N GLN A 108 31.61 10.94 -40.94
CA GLN A 108 32.65 11.40 -40.02
C GLN A 108 32.04 12.08 -38.79
N LYS A 109 32.48 11.65 -37.60
CA LYS A 109 32.06 12.22 -36.31
C LYS A 109 32.36 13.73 -36.31
N THR A 110 31.37 14.53 -35.95
CA THR A 110 31.54 16.01 -35.90
C THR A 110 32.45 16.38 -34.72
N GLU A 111 33.22 17.47 -34.79
CA GLU A 111 34.11 17.96 -33.72
C GLU A 111 33.42 18.07 -32.33
N GLN A 112 32.10 18.28 -32.33
CA GLN A 112 31.26 18.32 -31.14
C GLN A 112 31.04 16.93 -30.49
N GLU A 113 30.96 15.86 -31.29
CA GLU A 113 30.92 14.49 -30.79
C GLU A 113 32.30 14.07 -30.27
N LYS A 114 33.38 14.47 -30.93
CA LYS A 114 34.75 14.13 -30.49
C LYS A 114 35.08 14.72 -29.11
N ASN A 115 34.56 15.91 -28.81
CA ASN A 115 34.73 16.60 -27.53
C ASN A 115 33.72 16.20 -26.42
N SER A 116 32.70 15.41 -26.75
CA SER A 116 31.72 14.96 -25.74
C SER A 116 32.27 13.80 -24.93
N SER A 117 32.18 13.90 -23.60
CA SER A 117 32.65 12.87 -22.68
C SER A 117 31.99 11.51 -22.97
N SER A 118 32.76 10.42 -22.84
CA SER A 118 32.26 9.05 -23.10
C SER A 118 31.01 8.71 -22.28
N ILE A 119 30.84 9.31 -21.10
CA ILE A 119 29.66 9.11 -20.24
C ILE A 119 28.41 9.78 -20.82
N LEU A 120 28.54 10.97 -21.43
CA LEU A 120 27.40 11.70 -22.00
C LEU A 120 26.87 11.02 -23.26
N LYS A 121 27.76 10.47 -24.08
CA LYS A 121 27.37 9.65 -25.23
C LYS A 121 26.62 8.40 -24.79
N PHE A 122 27.14 7.70 -23.79
CA PHE A 122 26.49 6.53 -23.20
C PHE A 122 25.08 6.87 -22.68
N ILE A 123 24.94 7.96 -21.93
CA ILE A 123 23.64 8.39 -21.39
C ILE A 123 22.68 8.80 -22.52
N SER A 124 23.16 9.52 -23.53
CA SER A 124 22.36 9.94 -24.68
C SER A 124 21.86 8.74 -25.49
N ASP A 125 22.73 7.76 -25.74
CA ASP A 125 22.36 6.52 -26.43
C ASP A 125 21.37 5.69 -25.61
N PHE A 126 21.60 5.57 -24.29
CA PHE A 126 20.69 4.89 -23.38
C PHE A 126 19.30 5.53 -23.35
N LEU A 127 19.23 6.86 -23.26
CA LEU A 127 17.97 7.62 -23.32
C LEU A 127 17.26 7.46 -24.66
N ALA A 128 18.00 7.48 -25.77
CA ALA A 128 17.42 7.30 -27.11
C ALA A 128 16.79 5.90 -27.25
N PHE A 129 17.48 4.85 -26.81
CA PHE A 129 16.92 3.50 -26.79
C PHE A 129 15.74 3.37 -25.81
N LEU A 130 15.80 4.01 -24.65
CA LEU A 130 14.69 4.02 -23.68
C LEU A 130 13.43 4.64 -24.26
N VAL A 131 13.53 5.80 -24.92
CA VAL A 131 12.39 6.45 -25.59
C VAL A 131 11.88 5.60 -26.74
N LEU A 132 12.77 5.00 -27.53
CA LEU A 132 12.38 4.14 -28.65
C LEU A 132 11.60 2.91 -28.17
N TYR A 133 12.10 2.18 -27.17
CA TYR A 133 11.42 0.99 -26.64
C TYR A 133 10.15 1.33 -25.86
N ASN A 134 10.11 2.48 -25.19
CA ASN A 134 8.89 2.98 -24.57
C ASN A 134 7.77 3.29 -25.59
N PHE A 135 8.14 3.62 -26.83
CA PHE A 135 7.16 3.87 -27.90
C PHE A 135 6.74 2.60 -28.65
N ILE A 136 7.60 1.56 -28.65
CA ILE A 136 7.33 0.27 -29.31
C ILE A 136 6.41 -0.63 -28.46
N ILE A 137 6.50 -0.52 -27.13
CA ILE A 137 5.68 -1.24 -26.14
C ILE A 137 4.44 -0.43 -25.79
#